data_AF-A0A7W3UK39-F1
#
_entry.id   AF-A0A7W3UK39-F1
#
_cell.length_a   1.000
_cell.length_b   1.000
_cell.length_c   1.000
_cell.angle_alpha   90.00
_cell.angle_beta   90.00
_cell.angle_gamma   90.00
#
_symmetry.space_group_name_H-M   'P 1'
#
loop_
_entity.id
_entity.type
_entity.pdbx_description
1 polymer ?
#
loop_
_entity_poly.entity_id
_entity_poly.type
_entity_poly.pdbx_seq_one_letter_code
_entity_poly.pdbx_strand_id
1 'polypeptide(L)'
;MKKNKEIEKLFDCKLIITSEYAEKEKKLHISIYYILVILIIVGLIIVNYSSPNNIFFDKNGSFQWIGVTSIIALFTFVYSIYSTNKKNKYDVISKERIRWINEIKQQVAELLVSLNKYYDIVQNCGNKNILEPDSQKRQLLKDKYHDEANSLIEDIDLKVEILLMSFADNVDNKQMIDSINNTSAWVNSFNKYWTWRENAPFSVEFSFDDIPIHNLRTVSRDYLIREWHRAQRGE
;
A
#
# COMPACT_ATOMS: atom_id res chain seq x y z
N MET A 1 -3.40 -49.20 -23.19
CA MET A 1 -3.86 -47.85 -23.59
C MET A 1 -3.07 -46.82 -22.78
N LYS A 2 -2.30 -45.93 -23.42
CA LYS A 2 -1.77 -44.75 -22.73
C LYS A 2 -2.96 -43.85 -22.40
N LYS A 3 -3.33 -43.70 -21.12
CA LYS A 3 -4.24 -42.61 -20.72
C LYS A 3 -3.55 -41.31 -21.09
N ASN A 4 -4.20 -40.46 -21.89
CA ASN A 4 -3.71 -39.10 -22.08
C ASN A 4 -3.68 -38.43 -20.70
N LYS A 5 -2.50 -37.94 -20.31
CA LYS A 5 -2.31 -37.19 -19.08
C LYS A 5 -2.46 -35.72 -19.42
N GLU A 6 -3.50 -35.10 -18.89
CA GLU A 6 -3.76 -33.68 -19.08
C GLU A 6 -3.32 -32.95 -17.80
N ILE A 7 -2.45 -31.95 -17.95
CA ILE A 7 -2.00 -31.12 -16.83
C ILE A 7 -2.96 -29.94 -16.78
N GLU A 8 -3.67 -29.82 -15.66
CA GLU A 8 -4.58 -28.72 -15.43
C GLU A 8 -3.97 -27.74 -14.43
N LYS A 9 -3.80 -26.49 -14.87
CA LYS A 9 -3.35 -25.40 -14.02
C LYS A 9 -4.56 -24.76 -13.35
N LEU A 10 -4.60 -24.76 -12.01
CA LEU A 10 -5.77 -24.28 -11.26
C LEU A 10 -5.97 -22.77 -11.37
N PHE A 11 -4.87 -22.02 -11.44
CA PHE A 11 -4.88 -20.58 -11.60
C PHE A 11 -3.66 -20.14 -12.39
N ASP A 12 -3.80 -19.13 -13.24
CA ASP A 12 -2.69 -18.59 -14.03
C ASP A 12 -2.60 -17.08 -13.89
N CYS A 13 -1.46 -16.60 -13.40
CA CYS A 13 -1.15 -15.18 -13.36
C CYS A 13 0.33 -14.95 -13.66
N LYS A 14 0.65 -13.75 -14.17
CA LYS A 14 2.02 -13.36 -14.48
C LYS A 14 2.77 -12.99 -13.20
N LEU A 15 4.01 -13.42 -13.10
CA LEU A 15 4.92 -13.04 -12.01
C LEU A 15 5.24 -11.54 -12.10
N ILE A 16 5.08 -10.84 -10.98
CA ILE A 16 5.44 -9.43 -10.82
C ILE A 16 6.78 -9.36 -10.07
N ILE A 17 7.78 -8.77 -10.73
CA ILE A 17 9.13 -8.61 -10.17
C ILE A 17 9.21 -7.36 -9.28
N THR A 18 8.54 -6.28 -9.69
CA THR A 18 8.44 -4.99 -8.99
C THR A 18 7.11 -4.31 -9.33
N SER A 19 6.60 -3.45 -8.44
CA SER A 19 5.43 -2.61 -8.76
C SER A 19 5.74 -1.63 -9.92
N GLU A 20 4.77 -1.33 -10.80
CA GLU A 20 4.96 -0.49 -12.01
C GLU A 20 4.84 1.02 -11.73
N TYR A 21 4.86 1.44 -10.47
CA TYR A 21 4.50 2.82 -10.12
C TYR A 21 5.65 3.81 -10.29
N ALA A 22 5.47 4.79 -11.18
CA ALA A 22 6.36 5.94 -11.34
C ALA A 22 5.91 7.10 -10.44
N GLU A 23 6.77 7.51 -9.52
CA GLU A 23 6.54 8.66 -8.65
C GLU A 23 6.64 9.97 -9.44
N LYS A 24 5.52 10.72 -9.56
CA LYS A 24 5.53 12.05 -10.17
C LYS A 24 6.08 13.07 -9.17
N GLU A 25 7.32 13.52 -9.37
CA GLU A 25 7.88 14.64 -8.61
C GLU A 25 7.02 15.90 -8.75
N LYS A 26 6.62 16.49 -7.61
CA LYS A 26 5.75 17.66 -7.57
C LYS A 26 6.58 18.96 -7.54
N LYS A 27 6.27 19.88 -8.47
CA LYS A 27 6.88 21.20 -8.72
C LYS A 27 6.82 22.18 -7.53
N LEU A 28 7.55 21.91 -6.44
CA LEU A 28 7.62 22.79 -5.26
C LEU A 28 8.28 24.16 -5.55
N HIS A 29 9.16 24.22 -6.56
CA HIS A 29 9.97 25.41 -6.86
C HIS A 29 9.19 26.64 -7.35
N ILE A 30 7.98 26.45 -7.89
CA ILE A 30 7.21 27.56 -8.48
C ILE A 30 6.60 28.44 -7.38
N SER A 31 6.17 27.87 -6.25
CA SER A 31 5.47 28.59 -5.18
C SER A 31 6.38 29.54 -4.40
N ILE A 32 7.65 29.17 -4.19
CA ILE A 32 8.63 29.97 -3.45
C ILE A 32 9.02 31.22 -4.25
N TYR A 33 9.12 31.09 -5.58
CA TYR A 33 9.45 32.20 -6.47
C TYR A 33 8.41 33.33 -6.41
N TYR A 34 7.11 33.00 -6.42
CA TYR A 34 6.03 33.99 -6.35
C TYR A 34 6.02 34.78 -5.04
N ILE A 35 6.31 34.14 -3.90
CA ILE A 35 6.36 34.82 -2.59
C ILE A 35 7.52 35.83 -2.55
N LEU A 36 8.66 35.48 -3.14
CA LEU A 36 9.85 36.33 -3.20
C LEU A 36 9.62 37.57 -4.08
N VAL A 37 8.92 37.41 -5.20
CA VAL A 37 8.53 38.51 -6.10
C VAL A 37 7.55 39.48 -5.42
N ILE A 38 6.56 38.97 -4.66
CA ILE A 38 5.59 39.81 -3.95
C ILE A 38 6.27 40.65 -2.87
N LEU A 39 7.22 40.09 -2.11
CA LEU A 39 7.97 40.83 -1.09
C LEU A 39 8.79 41.99 -1.69
N ILE A 40 9.38 41.78 -2.87
CA ILE A 40 10.14 42.84 -3.59
C ILE A 40 9.20 43.97 -4.04
N ILE A 41 8.02 43.62 -4.57
CA ILE A 41 7.03 44.60 -5.04
C ILE A 41 6.49 45.45 -3.87
N VAL A 42 6.16 44.81 -2.74
CA VAL A 42 5.69 45.52 -1.54
C VAL A 42 6.77 46.45 -0.99
N GLY A 43 8.03 46.00 -0.97
CA GLY A 43 9.17 46.84 -0.57
C GLY A 43 9.32 48.08 -1.46
N LEU A 44 9.19 47.92 -2.78
CA LEU A 44 9.25 49.03 -3.72
C LEU A 44 8.09 50.04 -3.55
N ILE A 45 6.87 49.56 -3.29
CA ILE A 45 5.70 50.43 -3.11
C ILE A 45 5.83 51.28 -1.84
N ILE A 46 6.31 50.69 -0.73
CA ILE A 46 6.49 51.40 0.55
C ILE A 46 7.52 52.53 0.41
N VAL A 47 8.61 52.29 -0.32
CA VAL A 47 9.66 53.30 -0.58
C VAL A 47 9.12 54.46 -1.43
N ASN A 48 8.16 54.21 -2.32
CA ASN A 48 7.70 55.20 -3.29
C ASN A 48 6.51 56.05 -2.82
N TYR A 49 5.70 55.58 -1.85
CA TYR A 49 4.41 56.21 -1.51
C TYR A 49 4.36 56.99 -0.19
N SER A 50 5.30 56.79 0.73
CA SER A 50 5.26 57.45 2.04
C SER A 50 6.57 58.18 2.27
N SER A 51 6.50 59.47 2.63
CA SER A 51 7.64 60.15 3.25
C SER A 51 7.96 59.39 4.55
N PRO A 52 9.01 58.53 4.61
CA PRO A 52 9.21 57.56 5.70
C PRO A 52 9.64 58.23 7.01
N ASN A 53 9.84 59.55 6.95
CA ASN A 53 10.54 60.36 7.93
C ASN A 53 9.84 60.46 9.29
N ASN A 54 8.56 60.09 9.42
CA ASN A 54 7.85 60.16 10.70
C ASN A 54 7.67 58.79 11.39
N ILE A 55 7.95 57.68 10.70
CA ILE A 55 7.78 56.32 11.23
C ILE A 55 9.15 55.69 11.58
N PHE A 56 10.17 56.05 10.81
CA PHE A 56 11.53 55.52 10.97
C PHE A 56 12.56 56.57 11.39
N PHE A 57 12.17 57.84 11.46
CA PHE A 57 13.06 58.93 11.86
C PHE A 57 12.37 59.83 12.90
N ASP A 58 13.13 60.26 13.89
CA ASP A 58 12.67 61.24 14.88
C ASP A 58 12.71 62.66 14.29
N LYS A 59 12.08 63.64 14.96
CA LYS A 59 12.09 65.06 14.57
C LYS A 59 13.50 65.65 14.39
N ASN A 60 14.51 65.00 14.98
CA ASN A 60 15.94 65.34 14.88
C ASN A 60 16.67 64.63 13.73
N GLY A 61 15.96 63.86 12.88
CA GLY A 61 16.55 63.10 11.77
C GLY A 61 17.24 61.78 12.18
N SER A 62 17.17 61.39 13.46
CA SER A 62 17.75 60.15 13.98
C SER A 62 16.85 58.95 13.69
N PHE A 63 17.43 57.88 13.15
CA PHE A 63 16.71 56.65 12.81
C PHE A 63 16.18 55.92 14.06
N GLN A 64 14.87 55.66 14.11
CA GLN A 64 14.21 54.93 15.19
C GLN A 64 14.11 53.43 14.86
N TRP A 65 15.02 52.66 15.46
CA TRP A 65 15.05 51.20 15.32
C TRP A 65 13.78 50.49 15.82
N ILE A 66 13.03 51.11 16.74
CA ILE A 66 11.83 50.53 17.40
C ILE A 66 10.71 50.22 16.39
N GLY A 67 10.51 51.07 15.38
CA GLY A 67 9.49 50.83 14.34
C GLY A 67 9.84 49.63 13.47
N VAL A 68 11.12 49.51 13.07
CA VAL A 68 11.62 48.40 12.25
C VAL A 68 11.55 47.08 13.00
N THR A 69 12.00 47.05 14.26
CA THR A 69 12.01 45.82 15.07
C THR A 69 10.60 45.32 15.37
N SER A 70 9.64 46.23 15.56
CA SER A 70 8.23 45.89 15.77
C SER A 70 7.59 45.25 14.54
N ILE A 71 7.89 45.76 13.34
CA ILE A 71 7.43 45.19 12.06
C ILE A 71 8.04 43.79 11.86
N ILE A 72 9.35 43.64 12.06
CA ILE A 72 10.04 42.34 11.94
C ILE A 72 9.49 41.32 12.95
N ALA A 73 9.24 41.75 14.19
CA ALA A 73 8.66 40.88 15.23
C ALA A 73 7.26 40.40 14.85
N LEU A 74 6.42 41.28 14.29
CA LEU A 74 5.07 40.92 13.86
C LEU A 74 5.09 39.95 12.68
N PHE A 75 5.96 40.17 11.69
CA PHE A 75 6.16 39.21 10.60
C PHE A 75 6.69 37.86 11.11
N THR A 76 7.65 37.87 12.04
CA THR A 76 8.20 36.64 12.63
C THR A 76 7.14 35.89 13.43
N PHE A 77 6.27 36.60 14.15
CA PHE A 77 5.18 36.01 14.91
C PHE A 77 4.11 35.37 14.01
N VAL A 78 3.66 36.10 12.98
CA VAL A 78 2.70 35.58 12.00
C VAL A 78 3.28 34.38 11.25
N TYR A 79 4.55 34.45 10.86
CA TYR A 79 5.26 33.33 10.24
C TYR A 79 5.38 32.13 11.19
N SER A 80 5.69 32.36 12.47
CA SER A 80 5.78 31.31 13.48
C SER A 80 4.44 30.60 13.69
N ILE A 81 3.33 31.34 13.78
CA ILE A 81 1.98 30.76 13.90
C ILE A 81 1.65 29.94 12.65
N TYR A 82 1.87 30.51 11.46
CA TYR A 82 1.60 29.82 10.20
C TYR A 82 2.44 28.54 10.05
N SER A 83 3.74 28.64 10.30
CA SER A 83 4.69 27.53 10.24
C SER A 83 4.35 26.44 11.26
N THR A 84 4.01 26.81 12.49
CA THR A 84 3.65 25.87 13.56
C THR A 84 2.34 25.15 13.24
N ASN A 85 1.31 25.86 12.78
CA ASN A 85 0.03 25.24 12.39
C ASN A 85 0.20 24.28 11.21
N LYS A 86 1.00 24.69 10.22
CA LYS A 86 1.34 23.86 9.06
C LYS A 86 2.11 22.61 9.48
N LYS A 87 3.14 22.74 10.32
CA LYS A 87 3.92 21.63 10.88
C LYS A 87 3.05 20.67 11.69
N ASN A 88 2.21 21.18 12.59
CA ASN A 88 1.32 20.36 13.40
C ASN A 88 0.35 19.54 12.53
N LYS A 89 -0.22 20.14 11.47
CA LYS A 89 -1.08 19.43 10.53
C LYS A 89 -0.32 18.31 9.81
N TYR A 90 0.91 18.57 9.36
CA TYR A 90 1.74 17.54 8.72
C TYR A 90 2.11 16.41 9.69
N ASP A 91 2.49 16.74 10.92
CA ASP A 91 2.85 15.75 11.93
C ASP A 91 1.67 14.83 12.25
N VAL A 92 0.44 15.37 12.31
CA VAL A 92 -0.77 14.57 12.53
C VAL A 92 -1.06 13.65 11.33
N ILE A 93 -1.03 14.18 10.10
CA ILE A 93 -1.28 13.39 8.88
C ILE A 93 -0.23 12.28 8.73
N SER A 94 1.04 12.60 8.94
CA SER A 94 2.14 11.64 8.87
C SER A 94 1.99 10.52 9.91
N LYS A 95 1.62 10.86 11.16
CA LYS A 95 1.39 9.87 12.22
C LYS A 95 0.24 8.92 11.91
N GLU A 96 -0.90 9.44 11.46
CA GLU A 96 -2.06 8.60 11.09
C GLU A 96 -1.72 7.69 9.90
N ARG A 97 -1.00 8.21 8.89
CA ARG A 97 -0.55 7.40 7.75
C ARG A 97 0.44 6.31 8.16
N ILE A 98 1.39 6.61 9.05
CA ILE A 98 2.33 5.61 9.59
C ILE A 98 1.58 4.54 10.40
N ARG A 99 0.58 4.94 11.21
CA ARG A 99 -0.25 3.97 11.95
C ARG A 99 -0.96 3.03 10.97
N TRP A 100 -1.64 3.58 9.97
CA TRP A 100 -2.30 2.80 8.93
C TRP A 100 -1.34 1.87 8.19
N ILE A 101 -0.14 2.33 7.79
CA ILE A 101 0.88 1.49 7.15
C ILE A 101 1.24 0.28 8.02
N ASN A 102 1.41 0.49 9.33
CA ASN A 102 1.74 -0.60 10.25
C ASN A 102 0.59 -1.61 10.41
N GLU A 103 -0.65 -1.13 10.47
CA GLU A 103 -1.84 -1.99 10.49
C GLU A 103 -1.91 -2.84 9.21
N ILE A 104 -1.77 -2.24 8.03
CA ILE A 104 -1.78 -2.98 6.75
C ILE A 104 -0.62 -3.96 6.64
N LYS A 105 0.58 -3.57 7.07
CA LYS A 105 1.74 -4.46 7.07
C LYS A 105 1.48 -5.71 7.90
N GLN A 106 0.84 -5.57 9.07
CA GLN A 106 0.46 -6.69 9.91
C GLN A 106 -0.60 -7.56 9.23
N GLN A 107 -1.68 -6.97 8.70
CA GLN A 107 -2.75 -7.70 8.02
C GLN A 107 -2.23 -8.50 6.82
N VAL A 108 -1.36 -7.90 5.99
CA VAL A 108 -0.71 -8.59 4.87
C VAL A 108 0.17 -9.74 5.36
N ALA A 109 0.96 -9.54 6.42
CA ALA A 109 1.82 -10.59 6.95
C ALA A 109 1.01 -11.78 7.48
N GLU A 110 -0.06 -11.52 8.22
CA GLU A 110 -0.96 -12.55 8.73
C GLU A 110 -1.67 -13.31 7.61
N LEU A 111 -2.11 -12.60 6.56
CA LEU A 111 -2.68 -13.24 5.36
C LEU A 111 -1.65 -14.12 4.65
N LEU A 112 -0.43 -13.63 4.43
CA LEU A 112 0.64 -14.41 3.80
C LEU A 112 0.95 -15.69 4.59
N VAL A 113 0.94 -15.65 5.92
CA VAL A 113 1.11 -16.85 6.75
C VAL A 113 -0.02 -17.85 6.53
N SER A 114 -1.28 -17.40 6.54
CA SER A 114 -2.44 -18.28 6.29
C SER A 114 -2.40 -18.89 4.88
N LEU A 115 -2.03 -18.11 3.86
CA LEU A 115 -1.92 -18.57 2.48
C LEU A 115 -0.81 -19.61 2.29
N ASN A 116 0.36 -19.42 2.91
CA ASN A 116 1.44 -20.41 2.84
C ASN A 116 1.04 -21.72 3.53
N LYS A 117 0.36 -21.65 4.69
CA LYS A 117 -0.18 -22.84 5.35
C LYS A 117 -1.19 -23.58 4.46
N TYR A 118 -2.09 -22.82 3.83
CA TYR A 118 -3.06 -23.37 2.89
C TYR A 118 -2.36 -24.06 1.71
N TYR A 119 -1.36 -23.41 1.11
CA TYR A 119 -0.54 -23.99 0.04
C TYR A 119 0.12 -25.31 0.46
N ASP A 120 0.74 -25.34 1.64
CA ASP A 120 1.41 -26.53 2.18
C ASP A 120 0.42 -27.68 2.38
N ILE A 121 -0.80 -27.40 2.86
CA ILE A 121 -1.86 -28.41 3.01
C ILE A 121 -2.21 -29.02 1.66
N VAL A 122 -2.44 -28.20 0.63
CA VAL A 122 -2.80 -28.68 -0.71
C VAL A 122 -1.65 -29.50 -1.31
N GLN A 123 -0.42 -28.99 -1.24
CA GLN A 123 0.76 -29.69 -1.76
C GLN A 123 0.99 -31.03 -1.07
N ASN A 124 0.87 -31.07 0.25
CA ASN A 124 1.00 -32.32 1.02
C ASN A 124 -0.12 -33.31 0.67
N CYS A 125 -1.34 -32.83 0.47
CA CYS A 125 -2.45 -33.65 -0.01
C CYS A 125 -2.11 -34.24 -1.39
N GLY A 126 -1.71 -33.41 -2.35
CA GLY A 126 -1.34 -33.85 -3.71
C GLY A 126 -0.24 -34.91 -3.71
N ASN A 127 0.85 -34.65 -2.98
CA ASN A 127 1.99 -35.57 -2.90
C ASN A 127 1.63 -36.91 -2.25
N LYS A 128 0.89 -36.90 -1.14
CA LYS A 128 0.49 -38.14 -0.45
C LYS A 128 -0.59 -38.91 -1.20
N ASN A 129 -1.50 -38.21 -1.86
CA ASN A 129 -2.55 -38.82 -2.68
C ASN A 129 -1.96 -39.62 -3.85
N ILE A 130 -0.87 -39.14 -4.46
CA ILE A 130 -0.15 -39.87 -5.53
C ILE A 130 0.45 -41.20 -5.02
N LEU A 131 0.86 -41.25 -3.74
CA LEU A 131 1.57 -42.40 -3.15
C LEU A 131 0.65 -43.47 -2.55
N GLU A 132 -0.63 -43.16 -2.31
CA GLU A 132 -1.57 -44.09 -1.69
C GLU A 132 -2.28 -44.94 -2.77
N PRO A 133 -2.03 -46.25 -2.87
CA PRO A 133 -2.60 -47.09 -3.92
C PRO A 133 -4.09 -47.41 -3.70
N ASP A 134 -4.57 -47.35 -2.45
CA ASP A 134 -5.94 -47.67 -2.08
C ASP A 134 -6.87 -46.47 -2.33
N SER A 135 -7.90 -46.64 -3.17
CA SER A 135 -8.85 -45.58 -3.51
C SER A 135 -9.67 -45.08 -2.31
N GLN A 136 -10.01 -45.96 -1.36
CA GLN A 136 -10.79 -45.58 -0.18
C GLN A 136 -9.92 -44.80 0.80
N LYS A 137 -8.66 -45.23 0.99
CA LYS A 137 -7.70 -44.48 1.82
C LYS A 137 -7.32 -43.13 1.22
N ARG A 138 -7.18 -43.04 -0.10
CA ARG A 138 -6.99 -41.77 -0.82
C ARG A 138 -8.12 -40.78 -0.57
N GLN A 139 -9.36 -41.25 -0.65
CA GLN A 139 -10.51 -40.39 -0.39
C GLN A 139 -10.53 -39.89 1.06
N LEU A 140 -10.32 -40.79 2.04
CA LEU A 140 -10.25 -40.40 3.46
C LEU A 140 -9.11 -39.40 3.74
N LEU A 141 -7.96 -39.58 3.09
CA LEU A 141 -6.84 -38.65 3.19
C LEU A 141 -7.18 -37.28 2.59
N LYS A 142 -7.83 -37.27 1.43
CA LYS A 142 -8.27 -36.04 0.75
C LYS A 142 -9.30 -35.30 1.60
N ASP A 143 -10.28 -36.00 2.15
CA ASP A 143 -11.31 -35.43 3.02
C ASP A 143 -10.67 -34.80 4.27
N LYS A 144 -9.72 -35.50 4.91
CA LYS A 144 -8.96 -34.96 6.06
C LYS A 144 -8.25 -33.64 5.73
N TYR A 145 -7.53 -33.59 4.61
CA TYR A 145 -6.81 -32.37 4.20
C TYR A 145 -7.75 -31.26 3.75
N HIS A 146 -8.89 -31.62 3.16
CA HIS A 146 -9.92 -30.66 2.79
C HIS A 146 -10.55 -30.01 4.03
N ASP A 147 -10.82 -30.78 5.09
CA ASP A 147 -11.30 -30.24 6.37
C ASP A 147 -10.27 -29.29 7.01
N GLU A 148 -8.99 -29.67 6.98
CA GLU A 148 -7.89 -28.81 7.45
C GLU A 148 -7.79 -27.51 6.63
N ALA A 149 -7.89 -27.61 5.30
CA ALA A 149 -7.88 -26.47 4.39
C ALA A 149 -9.10 -25.55 4.62
N ASN A 150 -10.29 -26.11 4.79
CA ASN A 150 -11.52 -25.35 5.02
C ASN A 150 -11.48 -24.54 6.31
N SER A 151 -10.81 -25.05 7.35
CA SER A 151 -10.61 -24.31 8.60
C SER A 151 -9.78 -23.02 8.43
N LEU A 152 -8.99 -22.92 7.36
CA LEU A 152 -8.19 -21.73 7.04
C LEU A 152 -8.87 -20.80 6.03
N ILE A 153 -9.80 -21.30 5.21
CA ILE A 153 -10.46 -20.49 4.17
C ILE A 153 -11.22 -19.33 4.80
N GLU A 154 -11.98 -19.57 5.87
CA GLU A 154 -12.74 -18.52 6.55
C GLU A 154 -11.83 -17.37 7.06
N ASP A 155 -10.67 -17.73 7.63
CA ASP A 155 -9.67 -16.76 8.10
C ASP A 155 -9.01 -15.99 6.93
N ILE A 156 -8.72 -16.69 5.82
CA ILE A 156 -8.16 -16.07 4.62
C ILE A 156 -9.16 -15.09 4.00
N ASP A 157 -10.41 -15.51 3.82
CA ASP A 157 -11.46 -14.68 3.23
C ASP A 157 -11.71 -13.43 4.08
N LEU A 158 -11.78 -13.58 5.40
CA LEU A 158 -11.92 -12.44 6.31
C LEU A 158 -10.76 -11.44 6.14
N LYS A 159 -9.52 -11.92 6.08
CA LYS A 159 -8.33 -11.06 5.93
C LYS A 159 -8.28 -10.38 4.55
N VAL A 160 -8.69 -11.08 3.51
CA VAL A 160 -8.84 -10.51 2.15
C VAL A 160 -9.84 -9.36 2.19
N GLU A 161 -11.02 -9.56 2.77
CA GLU A 161 -12.06 -8.52 2.87
C GLU A 161 -11.60 -7.31 3.69
N ILE A 162 -10.96 -7.53 4.84
CA ILE A 162 -10.39 -6.45 5.67
C ILE A 162 -9.37 -5.64 4.86
N LEU A 163 -8.49 -6.30 4.12
CA LEU A 163 -7.52 -5.61 3.27
C LEU A 163 -8.21 -4.83 2.16
N LEU A 164 -9.18 -5.41 1.45
CA LEU A 164 -9.92 -4.72 0.39
C LEU A 164 -10.65 -3.48 0.92
N MET A 165 -11.29 -3.57 2.08
CA MET A 165 -11.94 -2.41 2.74
C MET A 165 -10.95 -1.31 3.14
N SER A 166 -9.67 -1.67 3.31
CA SER A 166 -8.62 -0.72 3.69
C SER A 166 -8.07 0.10 2.52
N PHE A 167 -8.40 -0.26 1.27
CA PHE A 167 -7.97 0.45 0.08
C PHE A 167 -9.17 1.12 -0.62
N ALA A 168 -9.04 2.42 -0.90
CA ALA A 168 -9.99 3.10 -1.77
C ALA A 168 -9.85 2.58 -3.22
N ASP A 169 -10.97 2.39 -3.91
CA ASP A 169 -11.00 1.99 -5.32
C ASP A 169 -10.56 3.15 -6.22
N ASN A 170 -9.26 3.20 -6.51
CA ASN A 170 -8.65 4.22 -7.36
C ASN A 170 -7.41 3.67 -8.08
N VAL A 171 -6.92 4.44 -9.05
CA VAL A 171 -5.80 4.05 -9.91
C VAL A 171 -4.50 3.81 -9.12
N ASP A 172 -4.25 4.53 -8.03
CA ASP A 172 -3.03 4.39 -7.23
C ASP A 172 -3.00 3.06 -6.43
N ASN A 173 -4.18 2.53 -6.10
CA ASN A 173 -4.37 1.31 -5.31
C ASN A 173 -4.65 0.08 -6.16
N LYS A 174 -4.97 0.26 -7.44
CA LYS A 174 -5.41 -0.80 -8.35
C LYS A 174 -4.50 -2.03 -8.33
N GLN A 175 -3.18 -1.86 -8.42
CA GLN A 175 -2.25 -3.00 -8.44
C GLN A 175 -2.29 -3.81 -7.13
N MET A 176 -2.46 -3.13 -5.99
CA MET A 176 -2.58 -3.80 -4.68
C MET A 176 -3.91 -4.55 -4.59
N ILE A 177 -5.01 -3.91 -4.99
CA ILE A 177 -6.35 -4.52 -5.04
C ILE A 177 -6.37 -5.75 -5.97
N ASP A 178 -5.82 -5.62 -7.18
CA ASP A 178 -5.71 -6.72 -8.14
C ASP A 178 -4.90 -7.88 -7.56
N SER A 179 -3.82 -7.60 -6.82
CA SER A 179 -3.01 -8.65 -6.17
C SER A 179 -3.75 -9.36 -5.04
N ILE A 180 -4.57 -8.66 -4.26
CA ILE A 180 -5.42 -9.25 -3.23
C ILE A 180 -6.50 -10.13 -3.88
N ASN A 181 -7.18 -9.62 -4.90
CA ASN A 181 -8.21 -10.34 -5.64
C ASN A 181 -7.66 -11.61 -6.31
N ASN A 182 -6.49 -11.52 -6.94
CA ASN A 182 -5.82 -12.69 -7.53
C ASN A 182 -5.51 -13.77 -6.50
N THR A 183 -5.18 -13.37 -5.28
CA THR A 183 -4.89 -14.30 -4.19
C THR A 183 -6.17 -15.00 -3.71
N SER A 184 -7.27 -14.28 -3.58
CA SER A 184 -8.59 -14.88 -3.30
C SER A 184 -9.04 -15.83 -4.42
N ALA A 185 -8.91 -15.41 -5.68
CA ALA A 185 -9.25 -16.24 -6.83
C ALA A 185 -8.40 -17.53 -6.89
N TRP A 186 -7.12 -17.42 -6.53
CA TRP A 186 -6.24 -18.57 -6.40
C TRP A 186 -6.69 -19.54 -5.31
N VAL A 187 -7.06 -19.08 -4.10
CA VAL A 187 -7.64 -19.95 -3.06
C VAL A 187 -8.93 -20.63 -3.55
N ASN A 188 -9.82 -19.87 -4.19
CA ASN A 188 -11.06 -20.39 -4.72
C ASN A 188 -10.86 -21.45 -5.83
N SER A 189 -9.78 -21.35 -6.59
CA SER A 189 -9.47 -22.30 -7.65
C SER A 189 -9.25 -23.74 -7.14
N PHE A 190 -8.80 -23.89 -5.89
CA PHE A 190 -8.59 -25.20 -5.27
C PHE A 190 -9.89 -25.96 -5.00
N ASN A 191 -11.06 -25.31 -5.00
CA ASN A 191 -12.34 -26.01 -4.94
C ASN A 191 -12.47 -27.05 -6.07
N LYS A 192 -11.91 -26.76 -7.26
CA LYS A 192 -11.87 -27.72 -8.36
C LYS A 192 -11.01 -28.95 -8.03
N TYR A 193 -9.89 -28.75 -7.35
CA TYR A 193 -9.06 -29.85 -6.83
C TYR A 193 -9.81 -30.69 -5.80
N TRP A 194 -10.46 -30.04 -4.82
CA TRP A 194 -11.19 -30.72 -3.74
C TRP A 194 -12.38 -31.55 -4.26
N THR A 195 -13.10 -31.04 -5.25
CA THR A 195 -14.31 -31.69 -5.80
C THR A 195 -14.02 -32.72 -6.90
N TRP A 196 -12.80 -32.76 -7.45
CA TRP A 196 -12.43 -33.70 -8.51
C TRP A 196 -12.55 -35.18 -8.08
N ARG A 197 -13.15 -36.02 -8.93
CA ARG A 197 -13.35 -37.47 -8.72
C ARG A 197 -12.61 -38.29 -9.79
N GLU A 198 -11.99 -39.40 -9.37
CA GLU A 198 -11.10 -40.24 -10.19
C GLU A 198 -11.76 -41.01 -11.36
N ASN A 199 -13.09 -41.00 -11.48
CA ASN A 199 -13.82 -41.76 -12.50
C ASN A 199 -13.87 -41.07 -13.89
N ALA A 200 -13.08 -40.02 -14.11
CA ALA A 200 -12.97 -39.36 -15.41
C ALA A 200 -12.24 -40.26 -16.42
N PRO A 201 -12.59 -40.21 -17.72
CA PRO A 201 -11.95 -41.03 -18.76
C PRO A 201 -10.45 -40.74 -18.99
N PHE A 202 -9.89 -39.74 -18.31
CA PHE A 202 -8.51 -39.28 -18.39
C PHE A 202 -7.93 -39.06 -16.98
N SER A 203 -6.61 -39.16 -16.84
CA SER A 203 -5.90 -38.81 -15.61
C SER A 203 -5.54 -37.32 -15.65
N VAL A 204 -6.06 -36.54 -14.70
CA VAL A 204 -5.73 -35.12 -14.53
C VAL A 204 -4.64 -34.99 -13.47
N GLU A 205 -3.60 -34.22 -13.79
CA GLU A 205 -2.60 -33.78 -12.81
C GLU A 205 -2.79 -32.29 -12.56
N PHE A 206 -2.89 -31.89 -11.30
CA PHE A 206 -3.03 -30.49 -10.92
C PHE A 206 -1.65 -29.87 -10.70
N SER A 207 -1.42 -28.72 -11.33
CA SER A 207 -0.25 -27.89 -11.05
C SER A 207 -0.65 -26.76 -10.11
N PHE A 208 0.09 -26.66 -9.01
CA PHE A 208 -0.06 -25.62 -8.01
C PHE A 208 1.15 -24.68 -8.10
N ASP A 209 0.91 -23.38 -8.30
CA ASP A 209 1.95 -22.36 -8.22
C ASP A 209 1.67 -21.40 -7.06
N ASP A 210 2.73 -20.83 -6.51
CA ASP A 210 2.68 -19.84 -5.41
C ASP A 210 2.79 -18.40 -5.96
N ILE A 211 2.61 -18.20 -7.27
CA ILE A 211 2.77 -16.91 -7.93
C ILE A 211 1.88 -15.83 -7.29
N PRO A 212 0.59 -16.08 -6.95
CA PRO A 212 -0.24 -15.10 -6.27
C PRO A 212 0.29 -14.69 -4.89
N ILE A 213 0.83 -15.62 -4.11
CA ILE A 213 1.48 -15.34 -2.82
C ILE A 213 2.72 -14.46 -3.04
N HIS A 214 3.53 -14.80 -4.05
CA HIS A 214 4.71 -14.02 -4.41
C HIS A 214 4.34 -12.59 -4.82
N ASN A 215 3.35 -12.45 -5.71
CA ASN A 215 2.87 -11.17 -6.19
C ASN A 215 2.33 -10.31 -5.05
N LEU A 216 1.51 -10.88 -4.16
CA LEU A 216 0.97 -10.16 -3.00
C LEU A 216 2.10 -9.64 -2.12
N ARG A 217 3.11 -10.46 -1.83
CA ARG A 217 4.28 -10.04 -1.05
C ARG A 217 5.04 -8.89 -1.72
N THR A 218 5.35 -9.03 -3.01
CA THR A 218 6.14 -8.03 -3.76
C THR A 218 5.39 -6.71 -3.89
N VAL A 219 4.13 -6.77 -4.34
CA VAL A 219 3.29 -5.57 -4.50
C VAL A 219 3.05 -4.89 -3.17
N SER A 220 2.74 -5.64 -2.10
CA SER A 220 2.53 -5.05 -0.77
C SER A 220 3.78 -4.36 -0.24
N ARG A 221 4.95 -4.99 -0.39
CA ARG A 221 6.22 -4.40 0.04
C ARG A 221 6.47 -3.06 -0.66
N ASP A 222 6.41 -3.05 -1.99
CA ASP A 222 6.72 -1.87 -2.78
C ASP A 222 5.68 -0.76 -2.53
N TYR A 223 4.40 -1.14 -2.44
CA TYR A 223 3.29 -0.23 -2.11
C TYR A 223 3.50 0.44 -0.74
N LEU A 224 3.82 -0.34 0.31
CA LEU A 224 3.98 0.18 1.67
C LEU A 224 5.24 1.04 1.82
N ILE A 225 6.33 0.71 1.12
CA ILE A 225 7.53 1.56 1.06
C ILE A 225 7.19 2.92 0.44
N ARG A 226 6.39 2.94 -0.62
CA ARG A 226 5.94 4.17 -1.25
C ARG A 226 5.06 5.00 -0.32
N GLU A 227 4.08 4.39 0.33
CA GLU A 227 3.24 5.09 1.30
C GLU A 227 4.04 5.62 2.49
N TRP A 228 5.10 4.92 2.90
CA TRP A 228 6.04 5.38 3.90
C TRP A 228 6.75 6.66 3.47
N HIS A 229 7.27 6.71 2.24
CA HIS A 229 7.88 7.92 1.70
C HIS A 229 6.89 9.08 1.57
N ARG A 230 5.64 8.82 1.16
CA ARG A 230 4.56 9.83 1.16
C ARG A 230 4.29 10.37 2.57
N ALA A 231 4.24 9.48 3.57
CA ALA A 231 4.06 9.87 4.96
C ALA A 231 5.20 10.77 5.46
N GLN A 232 6.45 10.49 5.08
CA GLN A 232 7.60 11.34 5.42
C GLN A 232 7.52 12.73 4.79
N ARG A 233 6.85 12.86 3.64
CA ARG A 233 6.61 14.15 2.97
C ARG A 233 5.35 14.88 3.45
N GLY A 234 4.54 14.23 4.29
CA GLY A 234 3.26 14.79 4.77
C GLY A 234 2.19 14.90 3.67
N GLU A 235 2.28 14.04 2.66
CA GLU A 235 1.26 13.84 1.62
C GLU A 235 0.15 12.90 2.09
#